data_AF-A0A1J0A4I8-F1
#
_entry.id   AF-A0A1J0A4I8-F1
#
_cell.length_a   1.000
_cell.length_b   1.000
_cell.length_c   1.000
_cell.angle_alpha   90.00
_cell.angle_beta   90.00
_cell.angle_gamma   90.00
#
_symmetry.space_group_name_H-M   'P 1'
#
loop_
_entity.id
_entity.type
_entity.pdbx_description
1 polymer ?
#
loop_
_entity_poly.entity_id
_entity_poly.type
_entity_poly.pdbx_seq_one_letter_code
_entity_poly.pdbx_strand_id
1 'polypeptide(L)'
;MAENDEPRQFETYDTVRKRMQKEVTKIAEETSEEGVGNVLIVSHGMAITVLLSDWTEEDTDRPLSNASILKVIHKDGKFTVESVGDTSFIEK
;
A
#
# COMPACT_ATOMS: atom_id res chain seq x y z
N MET A 1 -3.66 1.58 -20.85
CA MET A 1 -5.10 1.30 -20.61
C MET A 1 -5.81 2.58 -20.18
N ALA A 2 -5.47 3.19 -19.03
CA ALA A 2 -6.03 4.49 -18.64
C ALA A 2 -5.62 5.66 -19.57
N GLU A 3 -4.39 5.65 -20.09
CA GLU A 3 -3.92 6.69 -21.03
C GLU A 3 -4.69 6.73 -22.36
N ASN A 4 -5.30 5.61 -22.74
CA ASN A 4 -6.06 5.46 -23.98
C ASN A 4 -7.57 5.54 -23.75
N ASP A 5 -7.99 5.90 -22.53
CA ASP A 5 -9.40 6.04 -22.16
C ASP A 5 -9.88 7.48 -22.42
N GLU A 6 -10.48 7.70 -23.59
CA GLU A 6 -11.02 9.02 -23.95
C GLU A 6 -12.00 9.63 -22.94
N PRO A 7 -12.91 8.86 -22.29
CA PRO A 7 -13.76 9.42 -21.25
C PRO A 7 -13.02 9.68 -19.93
N ARG A 8 -11.74 9.27 -19.79
CA ARG A 8 -10.86 9.47 -18.63
C ARG A 8 -11.49 9.04 -17.30
N GLN A 9 -12.18 7.91 -17.31
CA GLN A 9 -12.83 7.34 -16.14
C GLN A 9 -11.90 6.41 -15.35
N PHE A 10 -10.91 5.80 -16.02
CA PHE A 10 -9.93 4.99 -15.32
C PHE A 10 -8.83 5.84 -14.68
N GLU A 11 -8.46 5.52 -13.44
CA GLU A 11 -7.29 6.11 -12.81
C GLU A 11 -6.00 5.65 -13.51
N THR A 12 -5.05 6.57 -13.68
CA THR A 12 -3.69 6.20 -14.10
C THR A 12 -2.94 5.60 -12.92
N TYR A 13 -1.85 4.87 -13.22
CA TYR A 13 -0.94 4.34 -12.20
C TYR A 13 -0.46 5.45 -11.24
N ASP A 14 -0.09 6.61 -11.79
CA ASP A 14 0.38 7.77 -11.02
C ASP A 14 -0.71 8.34 -10.11
N THR A 15 -1.96 8.39 -10.56
CA THR A 15 -3.09 8.82 -9.72
C THR A 15 -3.29 7.88 -8.54
N VAL A 16 -3.31 6.56 -8.78
CA VAL A 16 -3.46 5.56 -7.72
C VAL A 16 -2.29 5.64 -6.74
N ARG A 17 -1.05 5.74 -7.23
CA ARG A 17 0.16 5.86 -6.39
C ARG A 17 0.08 7.05 -5.46
N LYS A 18 -0.17 8.25 -6.03
CA LYS A 18 -0.26 9.49 -5.27
C LYS A 18 -1.36 9.44 -4.21
N ARG A 19 -2.56 9.00 -4.55
CA ARG A 19 -3.66 8.97 -3.57
C ARG A 19 -3.43 7.95 -2.46
N MET A 20 -2.90 6.76 -2.81
CA MET A 20 -2.66 5.70 -1.84
C MET A 20 -1.55 6.09 -0.86
N GLN A 21 -0.42 6.57 -1.37
CA GLN A 21 0.69 7.02 -0.51
C GLN A 21 0.28 8.21 0.35
N LYS A 22 -0.46 9.17 -0.20
CA LYS A 22 -0.96 10.31 0.58
C LYS A 22 -1.82 9.87 1.75
N GLU A 23 -2.81 9.01 1.51
CA GLU A 23 -3.76 8.62 2.56
C GLU A 23 -3.10 7.71 3.61
N VAL A 24 -2.25 6.76 3.19
CA VAL A 24 -1.53 5.90 4.14
C VAL A 24 -0.50 6.70 4.95
N THR A 25 0.16 7.70 4.34
CA THR A 25 1.04 8.61 5.08
C THR A 25 0.29 9.40 6.13
N LYS A 26 -0.86 9.98 5.75
CA LYS A 26 -1.72 10.69 6.68
C LYS A 26 -2.17 9.79 7.85
N ILE A 27 -2.64 8.58 7.57
CA ILE A 27 -3.02 7.62 8.63
C ILE A 27 -1.84 7.33 9.55
N ALA A 28 -0.65 7.11 9.00
CA ALA A 28 0.54 6.79 9.79
C ALA A 28 1.00 7.96 10.66
N GLU A 29 0.89 9.20 10.17
CA GLU A 29 1.19 10.42 10.93
C GLU A 29 0.17 10.63 12.07
N GLU A 30 -1.13 10.63 11.76
CA GLU A 30 -2.20 10.82 12.74
C GLU A 30 -2.14 9.76 13.85
N THR A 31 -1.96 8.48 13.48
CA THR A 31 -1.88 7.40 14.48
C THR A 31 -0.60 7.43 15.31
N SER A 32 0.52 7.91 14.75
CA SER A 32 1.75 8.12 15.50
C SER A 32 1.59 9.24 16.54
N GLU A 33 0.91 10.33 16.19
CA GLU A 33 0.63 11.44 17.11
C GLU A 33 -0.30 11.02 18.26
N GLU A 34 -1.25 10.12 17.99
CA GLU A 34 -2.14 9.53 18.99
C GLU A 34 -1.48 8.44 19.85
N GLY A 35 -0.25 8.04 19.54
CA GLY A 35 0.45 6.94 20.24
C GLY A 35 -0.13 5.55 19.93
N VAL A 36 -0.85 5.41 18.82
CA VAL A 36 -1.40 4.14 18.34
C VAL A 36 -0.28 3.35 17.66
N GLY A 37 -0.01 2.13 18.15
CA GLY A 37 1.09 1.31 17.63
C GLY A 37 0.78 0.59 16.32
N ASN A 38 -0.31 -0.19 16.27
CA ASN A 38 -0.64 -1.05 15.14
C ASN A 38 -1.92 -0.56 14.44
N VAL A 39 -1.87 -0.46 13.11
CA VAL A 39 -2.99 -0.07 12.26
C VAL A 39 -3.27 -1.17 11.25
N LEU A 40 -4.54 -1.56 11.08
CA LEU A 40 -4.97 -2.49 10.05
C LEU A 40 -5.58 -1.72 8.88
N ILE A 41 -5.01 -1.90 7.68
CA ILE A 41 -5.54 -1.34 6.44
C ILE A 41 -5.95 -2.51 5.53
N VAL A 42 -7.22 -2.54 5.14
CA VAL A 42 -7.75 -3.53 4.18
C VAL A 42 -7.94 -2.86 2.82
N SER A 43 -7.39 -3.45 1.77
CA SER A 43 -7.40 -2.89 0.42
C SER A 43 -7.42 -3.98 -0.65
N HIS A 44 -7.11 -3.62 -1.90
CA HIS A 44 -7.11 -4.50 -3.06
C HIS A 44 -5.69 -4.70 -3.61
N GLY A 45 -5.44 -5.86 -4.24
CA GLY A 45 -4.10 -6.25 -4.72
C GLY A 45 -3.37 -5.16 -5.52
N MET A 46 -3.98 -4.64 -6.59
CA MET A 46 -3.36 -3.58 -7.39
C MET A 46 -3.13 -2.28 -6.61
N ALA A 47 -4.03 -1.90 -5.70
CA ALA A 47 -3.84 -0.69 -4.91
C ALA A 47 -2.66 -0.83 -3.95
N ILE A 48 -2.47 -2.03 -3.38
CA ILE A 48 -1.36 -2.36 -2.49
C ILE A 48 -0.03 -2.39 -3.26
N THR A 49 0.02 -3.02 -4.43
CA THR A 49 1.27 -3.08 -5.22
C THR A 49 1.69 -1.70 -5.72
N VAL A 50 0.72 -0.86 -6.13
CA VAL A 50 1.00 0.53 -6.54
C VAL A 50 1.45 1.39 -5.34
N LEU A 51 0.88 1.20 -4.15
CA LEU A 51 1.31 1.89 -2.92
C LEU A 51 2.80 1.67 -2.64
N LEU A 52 3.27 0.43 -2.79
CA LEU A 52 4.64 0.03 -2.42
C LEU A 52 5.72 0.52 -3.38
N SER A 53 5.36 0.96 -4.58
CA SER A 53 6.31 1.23 -5.66
C SER A 53 7.44 2.21 -5.33
N ASP A 54 7.21 3.20 -4.47
CA ASP A 54 8.28 4.13 -4.02
C ASP A 54 8.87 3.75 -2.64
N TRP A 55 8.35 2.69 -2.00
CA TRP A 55 8.70 2.28 -0.63
C TRP A 55 9.55 1.01 -0.58
N THR A 56 9.71 0.31 -1.71
CA THR A 56 10.56 -0.88 -1.81
C THR A 56 11.20 -0.96 -3.19
N GLU A 57 12.39 -1.57 -3.25
CA GLU A 57 13.02 -1.98 -4.51
C GLU A 57 12.59 -3.39 -4.94
N GLU A 58 11.83 -4.10 -4.10
CA GLU A 58 11.25 -5.39 -4.47
C GLU A 58 10.29 -5.24 -5.66
N ASP A 59 10.32 -6.21 -6.57
CA ASP A 59 9.33 -6.30 -7.62
C ASP A 59 7.95 -6.64 -7.04
N THR A 60 7.13 -5.60 -6.90
CA THR A 60 5.75 -5.69 -6.46
C THR A 60 4.76 -5.81 -7.62
N ASP A 61 5.20 -5.85 -8.88
CA ASP A 61 4.31 -6.02 -10.04
C ASP A 61 3.91 -7.50 -10.23
N ARG A 62 3.37 -8.07 -9.16
CA ARG A 62 2.90 -9.46 -9.10
C ARG A 62 1.56 -9.54 -8.38
N PRO A 63 0.70 -10.51 -8.74
CA PRO A 63 -0.55 -10.75 -8.01
C PRO A 63 -0.26 -11.07 -6.54
N LEU A 64 -0.99 -10.40 -5.64
CA LEU A 64 -1.02 -10.75 -4.22
C LEU A 64 -2.14 -11.76 -3.96
N SER A 65 -1.83 -12.82 -3.21
CA SER A 65 -2.85 -13.77 -2.77
C SER A 65 -3.87 -13.07 -1.86
N ASN A 66 -5.13 -13.47 -1.97
CA ASN A 66 -6.16 -12.99 -1.06
C ASN A 66 -5.81 -13.32 0.39
N ALA A 67 -6.16 -12.41 1.30
CA ALA A 67 -5.83 -12.48 2.73
C ALA A 67 -4.32 -12.52 3.07
N SER A 68 -3.45 -12.26 2.10
CA SER A 68 -2.04 -12.02 2.38
C SER A 68 -1.84 -10.68 3.09
N ILE A 69 -0.84 -10.62 3.96
CA ILE A 69 -0.51 -9.45 4.75
C ILE A 69 0.71 -8.75 4.15
N LEU A 70 0.60 -7.42 4.04
CA LEU A 70 1.71 -6.52 3.84
C LEU A 70 2.04 -5.89 5.20
N LYS A 71 3.31 -5.96 5.62
CA LYS A 71 3.79 -5.27 6.82
C LYS A 71 4.73 -4.13 6.45
N VAL A 72 4.37 -2.91 6.85
CA VAL A 72 5.18 -1.70 6.68
C VAL A 72 5.32 -1.01 8.03
N ILE A 73 6.52 -0.54 8.33
CA ILE A 73 6.83 0.24 9.53
C ILE A 73 6.98 1.71 9.13
N HIS A 74 6.20 2.57 9.77
CA HIS A 74 6.38 4.02 9.68
C HIS A 74 7.14 4.52 10.90
N LYS A 75 8.29 5.17 10.68
CA LYS A 75 9.08 5.77 11.76
C LYS A 75 9.88 6.96 11.24
N ASP A 76 9.86 8.07 11.98
CA ASP A 76 10.61 9.29 11.67
C ASP A 76 10.33 9.81 10.24
N GLY A 77 9.07 9.72 9.79
CA GLY A 77 8.63 10.14 8.45
C GLY A 77 9.06 9.21 7.31
N LYS A 78 9.55 8.00 7.63
CA LYS A 78 10.01 7.02 6.64
C LYS A 78 9.21 5.73 6.74
N PHE A 79 8.93 5.15 5.57
CA PHE A 79 8.33 3.83 5.44
C PHE A 79 9.39 2.77 5.16
N THR A 80 9.34 1.68 5.91
CA THR A 80 10.17 0.49 5.71
C THR A 80 9.26 -0.71 5.48
N VAL A 81 9.36 -1.34 4.32
CA VAL A 81 8.60 -2.56 3.99
C VAL A 81 9.29 -3.76 4.64
N GLU A 82 8.61 -4.44 5.56
CA GLU A 82 9.15 -5.63 6.24
C GLU A 82 8.76 -6.94 5.55
N SER A 83 7.53 -7.03 5.02
CA SER A 83 7.09 -8.21 4.26
C SER A 83 5.99 -7.86 3.27
N VAL A 84 5.99 -8.52 2.11
CA VAL A 84 4.99 -8.35 1.05
C VAL A 84 4.31 -9.68 0.76
N GLY A 85 3.00 -9.75 0.98
CA GLY A 85 2.21 -10.92 0.61
C GLY A 85 2.35 -12.12 1.55
N ASP A 86 2.55 -11.87 2.85
CA ASP A 86 2.69 -12.92 3.87
C ASP A 86 1.36 -13.65 4.13
N THR A 87 1.29 -14.93 3.81
CA THR A 87 0.12 -15.80 4.04
C THR A 87 0.22 -16.65 5.31
N SER A 88 1.29 -16.53 6.09
CA SER A 88 1.50 -17.33 7.32
C SER A 88 0.44 -17.09 8.41
N PHE A 89 -0.37 -16.05 8.25
CA PHE A 89 -1.46 -15.69 9.15
C PHE A 89 -2.81 -16.34 8.80
N ILE A 90 -2.93 -17.01 7.64
CA ILE A 90 -4.17 -17.62 7.19
C ILE A 90 -4.46 -18.95 7.91
N GLU A 91 -3.42 -19.76 8.17
CA GLU A 91 -3.56 -21.12 8.75
C GLU A 91 -3.33 -21.18 10.27
N LYS A 92 -3.87 -20.22 11.02
CA LYS A 92 -3.82 -20.24 12.50
C LYS A 92 -5.15 -20.55 13.15
#